data_AF-A0A897MQL3-F1
#
_entry.id   AF-A0A897MQL3-F1
#
_cell.length_a   1.000
_cell.length_b   1.000
_cell.length_c   1.000
_cell.angle_alpha   90.00
_cell.angle_beta   90.00
_cell.angle_gamma   90.00
#
_symmetry.space_group_name_H-M   'P 1'
#
loop_
_entity.id
_entity.type
_entity.pdbx_description
1 polymer ?
#
loop_
_entity_poly.entity_id
_entity_poly.type
_entity_poly.pdbx_seq_one_letter_code
_entity_poly.pdbx_strand_id
1 'polypeptide(L)'
;MIKETQPECLLSIYKQRNSCVGDTMGQCENNREEEISLKTIFDTLSSPKRHWLIMEISDRSAADEIKLNEICKRMQEQSEFIEIYHCHLPVLDENGIIHWDRETDIVESGPYFEDAVSVLEQFVYQEEG
;
A
#
# COMPACT_ATOMS: atom_id res chain seq x y z
N MET A 1 26.52 6.96 -19.32
CA MET A 1 26.09 5.57 -19.52
C MET A 1 26.01 4.94 -18.13
N ILE A 2 24.93 5.23 -17.42
CA ILE A 2 24.74 4.79 -16.03
C ILE A 2 23.99 3.47 -16.13
N LYS A 3 24.62 2.39 -15.67
CA LYS A 3 23.97 1.09 -15.54
C LYS A 3 23.16 1.17 -14.25
N GLU A 4 21.84 1.32 -14.39
CA GLU A 4 20.93 1.09 -13.27
C GLU A 4 20.87 -0.42 -13.03
N THR A 5 21.46 -0.84 -11.92
CA THR A 5 21.29 -2.20 -11.42
C THR A 5 19.96 -2.22 -10.67
N GLN A 6 18.93 -2.81 -11.28
CA GLN A 6 17.66 -3.08 -10.62
C GLN A 6 17.87 -4.15 -9.53
N PRO A 7 17.33 -4.01 -8.31
CA PRO A 7 17.34 -5.10 -7.35
C PRO A 7 16.31 -6.15 -7.77
N GLU A 8 16.81 -7.19 -8.43
CA GLU A 8 16.10 -8.36 -9.00
C GLU A 8 15.45 -9.30 -7.94
N CYS A 9 14.97 -8.81 -6.79
CA CYS A 9 14.61 -9.69 -5.66
C CYS A 9 13.19 -9.58 -5.09
N LEU A 10 12.34 -8.63 -5.50
CA LEU A 10 10.99 -8.49 -4.92
C LEU A 10 9.84 -8.98 -5.82
N LEU A 11 10.07 -9.05 -7.13
CA LEU A 11 9.07 -9.54 -8.09
C LEU A 11 8.84 -11.05 -8.05
N SER A 12 9.78 -11.83 -7.49
CA SER A 12 9.63 -13.28 -7.31
C SER A 12 8.66 -13.63 -6.18
N ILE A 13 8.47 -12.73 -5.21
CA ILE A 13 7.57 -12.98 -4.07
C ILE A 13 6.11 -12.75 -4.49
N TYR A 14 5.83 -11.72 -5.29
CA TYR A 14 4.46 -11.38 -5.70
C TYR A 14 3.87 -12.28 -6.81
N LYS A 15 4.68 -12.80 -7.74
CA LYS A 15 4.17 -13.67 -8.83
C LYS A 15 3.95 -15.13 -8.44
N GLN A 16 4.46 -15.58 -7.30
CA GLN A 16 4.33 -16.98 -6.90
C GLN A 16 2.95 -17.31 -6.29
N ARG A 17 2.12 -16.30 -5.98
CA ARG A 17 0.95 -16.48 -5.09
C ARG A 17 -0.35 -16.91 -5.77
N ASN A 18 -0.44 -16.89 -7.11
CA ASN A 18 -1.69 -17.20 -7.85
C ASN A 18 -1.58 -18.33 -8.91
N SER A 19 -0.65 -19.29 -8.77
CA SER A 19 -0.61 -20.46 -9.66
C SER A 19 -0.46 -21.77 -8.89
N CYS A 20 -1.54 -22.25 -8.28
CA CYS A 20 -1.64 -23.66 -7.88
C CYS A 20 -3.00 -24.22 -8.37
N VAL A 21 -3.01 -24.74 -9.60
CA VAL A 21 -4.03 -25.68 -10.08
C VAL A 21 -3.42 -27.08 -10.02
N GLY A 22 -4.00 -27.95 -9.20
CA GLY A 22 -3.95 -29.40 -9.38
C GLY A 22 -2.94 -30.19 -8.54
N ASP A 23 -3.51 -31.02 -7.66
CA ASP A 23 -3.03 -32.34 -7.22
C ASP A 23 -1.87 -32.44 -6.23
N THR A 24 -2.21 -32.49 -4.93
CA THR A 24 -2.02 -33.69 -4.06
C THR A 24 -2.57 -33.45 -2.65
N MET A 25 -3.23 -34.46 -2.07
CA MET A 25 -3.61 -34.48 -0.66
C MET A 25 -2.36 -34.32 0.22
N GLY A 26 -2.27 -33.21 0.94
CA GLY A 26 -1.19 -32.96 1.88
C GLY A 26 -1.38 -31.62 2.58
N GLN A 27 -2.10 -31.66 3.70
CA GLN A 27 -2.10 -30.65 4.76
C GLN A 27 -2.40 -29.21 4.33
N CYS A 28 -3.67 -28.84 4.46
CA CYS A 28 -4.12 -27.44 4.55
C CYS A 28 -3.58 -26.82 5.86
N GLU A 29 -2.29 -26.52 5.92
CA GLU A 29 -1.69 -25.81 7.04
C GLU A 29 -1.60 -24.32 6.68
N ASN A 30 -2.66 -23.61 7.06
CA ASN A 30 -2.69 -22.19 7.38
C ASN A 30 -2.21 -21.21 6.31
N ASN A 31 -3.14 -20.75 5.46
CA ASN A 31 -3.16 -19.35 5.01
C ASN A 31 -3.31 -18.46 6.26
N ARG A 32 -2.23 -18.25 7.01
CA ARG A 32 -2.14 -17.11 7.92
C ARG A 32 -1.94 -15.91 7.02
N GLU A 33 -2.99 -15.09 6.88
CA GLU A 33 -2.80 -13.66 6.68
C GLU A 33 -1.69 -13.25 7.67
N GLU A 34 -0.50 -12.95 7.17
CA GLU A 34 0.62 -12.62 8.05
C GLU A 34 0.18 -11.44 8.90
N GLU A 35 0.37 -11.46 10.22
CA GLU A 35 -0.05 -10.34 11.06
C GLU A 35 0.94 -9.19 10.85
N ILE A 36 0.47 -7.97 10.51
CA ILE A 36 1.37 -6.83 10.40
C ILE A 36 1.92 -6.47 11.78
N SER A 37 3.25 -6.40 11.91
CA SER A 37 3.87 -5.98 13.17
C SER A 37 3.58 -4.50 13.45
N LEU A 38 3.31 -4.16 14.71
CA LEU A 38 3.18 -2.76 15.16
C LEU A 38 4.38 -1.91 14.78
N LYS A 39 5.60 -2.47 14.79
CA LYS A 39 6.77 -1.69 14.34
C LYS A 39 6.63 -1.29 12.87
N THR A 40 6.23 -2.23 12.02
CA THR A 40 6.04 -2.01 10.59
C THR A 40 4.93 -1.00 10.33
N ILE A 41 3.80 -1.10 11.05
CA ILE A 41 2.70 -0.14 10.89
C ILE A 41 3.15 1.27 11.27
N PHE A 42 3.84 1.46 12.41
CA PHE A 42 4.31 2.78 12.82
C PHE A 42 5.43 3.32 11.91
N ASP A 43 6.39 2.51 11.48
CA ASP A 43 7.43 2.93 10.54
C ASP A 43 6.82 3.35 9.20
N THR A 44 5.83 2.58 8.71
CA THR A 44 5.08 2.91 7.51
C THR A 44 4.31 4.20 7.71
N LEU A 45 3.62 4.37 8.83
CA LEU A 45 2.83 5.58 9.05
C LEU A 45 3.70 6.82 9.30
N SER A 46 4.94 6.72 9.78
CA SER A 46 5.82 7.87 10.10
C SER A 46 6.02 8.98 9.03
N SER A 47 5.54 8.81 7.79
CA SER A 47 5.50 9.85 6.76
C SER A 47 4.14 10.56 6.69
N PRO A 48 4.09 11.90 6.84
CA PRO A 48 2.88 12.69 6.67
C PRO A 48 2.20 12.53 5.31
N LYS A 49 2.97 12.28 4.24
CA LYS A 49 2.41 12.04 2.90
C LYS A 49 1.68 10.70 2.81
N ARG A 50 2.15 9.67 3.52
CA ARG A 50 1.46 8.38 3.60
C ARG A 50 0.20 8.48 4.47
N HIS A 51 0.21 9.27 5.54
CA HIS A 51 -1.01 9.60 6.29
C HIS A 51 -2.07 10.22 5.38
N TRP A 52 -1.70 11.28 4.67
CA TRP A 52 -2.61 11.96 3.73
C TRP A 52 -3.18 10.99 2.71
N LEU A 53 -2.33 10.14 2.12
CA LEU A 53 -2.74 9.17 1.10
C LEU A 53 -3.71 8.12 1.65
N ILE A 54 -3.44 7.57 2.84
CA ILE A 54 -4.33 6.58 3.48
C ILE A 54 -5.70 7.22 3.80
N MET A 55 -5.72 8.43 4.35
CA MET A 55 -6.97 9.14 4.64
C MET A 55 -7.72 9.51 3.36
N GLU A 56 -7.02 9.96 2.32
CA GLU A 56 -7.60 10.27 1.02
C GLU A 56 -8.25 9.05 0.36
N ILE A 57 -7.62 7.88 0.48
CA ILE A 57 -8.16 6.60 0.00
C ILE A 57 -9.36 6.19 0.85
N SER A 58 -9.27 6.30 2.19
CA SER A 58 -10.33 5.93 3.13
C SER A 58 -11.62 6.70 2.87
N ASP A 59 -11.51 8.02 2.67
CA ASP A 59 -12.63 8.91 2.32
C ASP A 59 -13.32 8.52 1.00
N ARG A 60 -12.63 7.78 0.14
CA ARG A 60 -13.09 7.36 -1.20
C ARG A 60 -13.45 5.88 -1.28
N SER A 61 -13.22 5.11 -0.21
CA SER A 61 -13.31 3.65 -0.16
C SER A 61 -14.71 3.04 -0.36
N ALA A 62 -15.73 3.86 -0.64
CA ALA A 62 -17.00 3.34 -1.16
C ALA A 62 -16.83 2.62 -2.52
N ALA A 63 -15.70 2.85 -3.21
CA ALA A 63 -15.30 2.11 -4.40
C ALA A 63 -14.20 1.09 -4.05
N ASP A 64 -14.35 -0.14 -4.54
CA ASP A 64 -13.36 -1.22 -4.38
C ASP A 64 -12.02 -0.89 -5.09
N GLU A 65 -12.07 -0.05 -6.12
CA GLU A 65 -10.93 0.37 -6.94
C GLU A 65 -10.93 1.90 -7.13
N ILE A 66 -9.78 2.54 -6.90
CA ILE A 66 -9.63 3.99 -7.08
C ILE A 66 -8.48 4.26 -8.05
N LYS A 67 -8.72 5.08 -9.08
CA LYS A 67 -7.66 5.52 -9.98
C LYS A 67 -6.74 6.54 -9.28
N LEU A 68 -5.43 6.36 -9.41
CA LEU A 68 -4.42 7.21 -8.75
C LEU A 68 -4.57 8.69 -9.11
N ASN A 69 -4.94 8.98 -10.36
CA ASN A 69 -5.18 10.35 -10.78
C ASN A 69 -6.33 11.01 -9.99
N GLU A 70 -7.32 10.26 -9.47
CA GLU A 70 -8.43 10.79 -8.70
C GLU A 70 -8.05 11.14 -7.27
N ILE A 71 -7.16 10.33 -6.69
CA ILE A 71 -6.50 10.60 -5.41
C ILE A 71 -5.68 11.89 -5.55
N CYS A 72 -4.87 11.98 -6.62
CA CYS A 72 -3.96 13.11 -6.82
C CYS A 72 -4.60 14.34 -7.50
N LYS A 73 -5.92 14.34 -7.76
CA LYS A 73 -6.63 15.47 -8.44
C LYS A 73 -6.38 16.83 -7.76
N ARG A 74 -6.12 16.83 -6.45
CA ARG A 74 -5.92 18.05 -5.64
C ARG A 74 -4.46 18.56 -5.65
N MET A 75 -3.54 17.81 -6.25
CA MET A 75 -2.13 18.19 -6.31
C MET A 75 -1.92 19.32 -7.31
N GLN A 76 -1.16 20.33 -6.90
CA GLN A 76 -0.89 21.50 -7.72
C GLN A 76 0.44 21.35 -8.47
N GLU A 77 1.42 20.66 -7.87
CA GLU A 77 2.74 20.50 -8.46
C GLU A 77 2.98 19.07 -8.98
N GLN A 78 3.61 18.98 -10.15
CA GLN A 78 4.02 17.71 -10.76
C GLN A 78 5.04 16.94 -9.90
N SER A 79 5.88 17.66 -9.16
CA SER A 79 6.83 17.13 -8.18
C SER A 79 6.14 16.29 -7.10
N GLU A 80 4.99 16.74 -6.61
CA GLU A 80 4.22 16.03 -5.58
C GLU A 80 3.71 14.68 -6.09
N PHE A 81 3.20 14.65 -7.33
CA PHE A 81 2.74 13.42 -7.97
C PHE A 81 3.90 12.43 -8.15
N ILE A 82 5.05 12.88 -8.65
CA ILE A 82 6.24 12.05 -8.83
C ILE A 82 6.66 11.45 -7.48
N GLU A 83 6.65 12.24 -6.41
CA GLU A 83 7.00 11.76 -5.08
C GLU A 83 6.01 10.70 -4.57
N ILE A 84 4.68 10.91 -4.74
CA ILE A 84 3.69 9.88 -4.41
C ILE A 84 3.96 8.59 -5.16
N TYR A 85 4.14 8.70 -6.48
CA TYR A 85 4.28 7.57 -7.38
C TYR A 85 5.52 6.73 -7.08
N HIS A 86 6.65 7.38 -6.78
CA HIS A 86 7.93 6.71 -6.65
C HIS A 86 8.36 6.43 -5.21
N CYS A 87 7.87 7.20 -4.23
CA CYS A 87 8.35 7.12 -2.85
C CYS A 87 7.31 6.58 -1.86
N HIS A 88 6.01 6.76 -2.15
CA HIS A 88 4.96 6.47 -1.17
C HIS A 88 4.14 5.24 -1.53
N LEU A 89 3.62 5.14 -2.75
CA LEU A 89 2.85 3.98 -3.19
C LEU A 89 3.62 2.66 -3.07
N PRO A 90 4.90 2.56 -3.48
CA PRO A 90 5.64 1.32 -3.33
C PRO A 90 5.72 0.85 -1.88
N VAL A 91 5.99 1.77 -0.95
CA VAL A 91 6.13 1.44 0.48
C VAL A 91 4.79 0.97 1.08
N LEU A 92 3.67 1.57 0.65
CA LEU A 92 2.35 1.14 1.13
C LEU A 92 1.95 -0.23 0.57
N ASP A 93 2.26 -0.50 -0.69
CA ASP A 93 1.99 -1.79 -1.35
C ASP A 93 2.88 -2.92 -0.80
N GLU A 94 4.19 -2.65 -0.63
CA GLU A 94 5.15 -3.59 -0.05
C GLU A 94 4.79 -4.03 1.37
N ASN A 95 4.17 -3.13 2.16
CA ASN A 95 3.73 -3.44 3.52
C ASN A 95 2.26 -3.93 3.58
N GLY A 96 1.61 -4.14 2.43
CA GLY A 96 0.24 -4.66 2.36
C GLY A 96 -0.84 -3.72 2.90
N ILE A 97 -0.54 -2.42 3.03
CA ILE A 97 -1.52 -1.41 3.43
C ILE A 97 -2.48 -1.15 2.25
N ILE A 98 -1.95 -1.08 1.04
CA ILE A 98 -2.73 -0.97 -0.20
C ILE A 98 -2.33 -2.09 -1.15
N HIS A 99 -3.12 -2.29 -2.20
CA HIS A 99 -2.64 -2.90 -3.43
C HIS A 99 -2.53 -1.82 -4.52
N TRP A 100 -1.37 -1.71 -5.16
CA TRP A 100 -1.18 -0.74 -6.23
C TRP A 100 -0.69 -1.39 -7.53
N ASP A 101 -1.52 -1.30 -8.56
CA ASP A 101 -1.15 -1.70 -9.92
C ASP A 101 -0.52 -0.51 -10.66
N ARG A 102 0.79 -0.61 -10.88
CA ARG A 102 1.60 0.39 -11.57
C ARG A 102 1.30 0.51 -13.06
N GLU A 103 0.77 -0.53 -13.69
CA GLU A 103 0.42 -0.53 -15.11
C GLU A 103 -0.93 0.15 -15.35
N THR A 104 -1.89 -0.06 -14.45
CA THR A 104 -3.26 0.47 -14.61
C THR A 104 -3.55 1.70 -13.75
N ASP A 105 -2.61 2.10 -12.89
CA ASP A 105 -2.73 3.16 -11.89
C ASP A 105 -3.97 2.99 -11.01
N ILE A 106 -4.31 1.75 -10.68
CA ILE A 106 -5.39 1.40 -9.75
C ILE A 106 -4.79 1.20 -8.36
N VAL A 107 -5.44 1.78 -7.37
CA VAL A 107 -5.17 1.59 -5.95
C VAL A 107 -6.39 0.96 -5.31
N GLU A 108 -6.16 -0.12 -4.56
CA GLU A 108 -7.17 -0.84 -3.78
C GLU A 108 -6.71 -0.93 -2.33
N SER A 109 -7.66 -1.18 -1.42
CA SER A 109 -7.33 -1.41 -0.01
C SER A 109 -6.61 -2.74 0.16
N GLY A 110 -5.49 -2.74 0.87
CA GLY A 110 -4.77 -3.94 1.26
C GLY A 110 -5.36 -4.58 2.52
N PRO A 111 -4.90 -5.78 2.90
CA PRO A 111 -5.39 -6.48 4.09
C PRO A 111 -5.19 -5.69 5.40
N TYR A 112 -4.19 -4.81 5.48
CA TYR A 112 -3.90 -4.01 6.68
C TYR A 112 -4.35 -2.56 6.56
N PHE A 113 -5.17 -2.23 5.55
CA PHE A 113 -5.63 -0.87 5.34
C PHE A 113 -6.39 -0.33 6.54
N GLU A 114 -7.32 -1.13 7.07
CA GLU A 114 -8.18 -0.74 8.20
C GLU A 114 -7.39 -0.56 9.50
N ASP A 115 -6.35 -1.37 9.73
CA ASP A 115 -5.44 -1.20 10.86
C ASP A 115 -4.72 0.16 10.77
N ALA A 116 -4.26 0.52 9.57
CA ALA A 116 -3.58 1.79 9.34
C ALA A 116 -4.51 2.99 9.54
N VAL A 117 -5.74 2.94 9.00
CA VAL A 117 -6.78 3.97 9.22
C VAL A 117 -7.08 4.11 10.70
N SER A 118 -7.33 2.99 11.40
CA SER A 118 -7.63 2.97 12.83
C SER A 118 -6.54 3.62 13.67
N VAL A 119 -5.27 3.38 13.33
CA VAL A 119 -4.13 4.03 14.00
C VAL A 119 -4.18 5.54 13.76
N LEU A 120 -4.34 5.99 12.50
CA LEU A 120 -4.35 7.41 12.18
C LEU A 120 -5.49 8.16 12.86
N GLU A 121 -6.70 7.60 12.86
CA GLU A 121 -7.84 8.21 13.52
C GLU A 121 -7.60 8.41 15.03
N GLN A 122 -6.91 7.49 15.70
CA GLN A 122 -6.57 7.65 17.12
C GLN A 122 -5.57 8.79 17.37
N PHE A 123 -4.65 9.05 16.43
CA PHE A 123 -3.58 10.05 16.59
C PHE A 123 -3.91 11.43 15.99
N VAL A 124 -4.91 11.54 15.10
CA VAL A 124 -5.34 12.82 14.50
C VAL A 124 -6.10 13.71 15.51
N TYR A 125 -6.53 13.19 16.66
CA TYR A 125 -7.21 13.97 17.71
C TYR A 125 -6.30 14.86 18.60
N GLN A 126 -5.04 15.13 18.23
CA GLN A 126 -4.15 15.98 19.04
C GLN A 126 -3.61 17.20 18.29
N GLU A 127 -4.49 18.09 17.84
CA GLU A 127 -4.17 19.50 17.56
C GLU A 127 -5.28 20.38 18.18
N GLU A 128 -5.33 20.43 19.50
CA GLU A 128 -5.94 21.54 20.26
C GLU A 128 -4.89 21.97 21.30
N GLY A 129 -4.21 23.09 21.04
CA GLY A 129 -3.19 23.67 21.92
C GLY A 129 -2.50 24.88 21.32
#